data_AF-A0A3D0QI97-F1
#
_entry.id   AF-A0A3D0QI97-F1
#
_cell.length_a   1.000
_cell.length_b   1.000
_cell.length_c   1.000
_cell.angle_alpha   90.00
_cell.angle_beta   90.00
_cell.angle_gamma   90.00
#
_symmetry.space_group_name_H-M   'P 1'
#
loop_
_entity.id
_entity.type
_entity.pdbx_description
1 polymer ?
#
loop_
_entity_poly.entity_id
_entity_poly.type
_entity_poly.pdbx_seq_one_letter_code
_entity_poly.pdbx_strand_id
1 'polypeptide(L)'
;MRSIIPAVSRNFLLTLLLYLLVPVSKGQDRIRELEARLKLAPNDESVLMELGRMYHDRGVDGDEEAVDKAFGLFERALMLDSSNVVALAYRGRLWTMRALDSWWPPNKLSYFKKGGDDLDAAVSMDPTNIMVRLLRGINGLGLPDFLGKLPKALEDFILILRHPEFPEQRKELKVAVFYYAGVACKRADDYEKARELFKQAMSVFPGSDFAKRAETELMDMGS
;
A
#
# COMPACT_ATOMS: atom_id res chain seq x y z
N MET A 1 13.24 57.93 26.54
CA MET A 1 13.32 56.45 26.49
C MET A 1 12.43 55.97 25.35
N ARG A 2 13.00 55.58 24.21
CA ARG A 2 12.25 55.03 23.07
C ARG A 2 12.13 53.51 23.28
N SER A 3 10.90 53.02 23.37
CA SER A 3 10.56 51.59 23.41
C SER A 3 10.85 50.97 22.04
N ILE A 4 11.72 49.97 22.01
CA ILE A 4 11.99 49.12 20.85
C ILE A 4 11.22 47.83 21.07
N ILE A 5 10.00 47.74 20.53
CA ILE A 5 9.34 46.46 20.30
C ILE A 5 9.68 46.11 18.83
N PRO A 6 10.39 45.01 18.55
CA PRO A 6 10.66 44.63 17.18
C PRO A 6 9.33 44.31 16.49
N ALA A 7 9.05 45.02 15.41
CA ALA A 7 7.93 44.72 14.53
C ALA A 7 8.13 43.30 14.00
N VAL A 8 7.37 42.33 14.53
CA VAL A 8 7.18 41.04 13.90
C VAL A 8 6.66 41.36 12.50
N SER A 9 7.51 41.13 11.49
CA SER A 9 7.19 41.54 10.12
C SER A 9 5.83 40.98 9.74
N ARG A 10 4.95 41.82 9.19
CA ARG A 10 3.60 41.46 8.71
C ARG A 10 3.62 40.23 7.78
N ASN A 11 4.77 39.94 7.17
CA ASN A 11 5.01 38.76 6.34
C ASN A 11 5.02 37.45 7.15
N PHE A 12 5.45 37.43 8.40
CA PHE A 12 5.52 36.21 9.21
C PHE A 12 4.12 35.69 9.60
N LEU A 13 3.18 36.59 9.90
CA LEU A 13 1.77 36.24 10.13
C LEU A 13 1.07 35.77 8.85
N LEU A 14 1.38 36.37 7.70
CA LEU A 14 0.80 35.98 6.41
C LEU A 14 1.30 34.60 5.94
N THR A 15 2.58 34.26 6.17
CA THR A 15 3.10 32.92 5.87
C THR A 15 2.50 31.84 6.78
N LEU A 16 2.25 32.17 8.06
CA LEU A 16 1.60 31.25 9.00
C LEU A 16 0.11 31.03 8.66
N LEU A 17 -0.59 32.07 8.22
CA LEU A 17 -1.97 32.01 7.73
C LEU A 17 -2.12 31.23 6.42
N LEU A 18 -1.12 31.30 5.51
CA LEU A 18 -1.11 30.51 4.27
C LEU A 18 -0.97 29.01 4.54
N TYR A 19 -0.20 28.62 5.56
CA TYR A 19 -0.07 27.22 5.98
C TYR A 19 -1.37 26.66 6.59
N LEU A 20 -2.18 27.50 7.23
CA LEU A 20 -3.48 27.13 7.80
C LEU A 20 -4.59 27.01 6.75
N LEU A 21 -4.36 27.51 5.53
CA LEU A 21 -5.30 27.48 4.41
C LEU A 21 -4.96 26.41 3.36
N VAL A 22 -3.92 25.59 3.58
CA VAL A 22 -3.73 24.39 2.75
C VAL A 22 -4.97 23.52 2.97
N PRO A 23 -5.79 23.26 1.93
CA PRO A 23 -6.93 22.40 2.09
C PRO A 23 -6.40 21.04 2.54
N VAL A 24 -6.76 20.68 3.78
CA VAL A 24 -6.61 19.33 4.31
C VAL A 24 -7.15 18.41 3.22
N SER A 25 -6.31 17.50 2.72
CA SER A 25 -6.73 16.64 1.63
C SER A 25 -7.94 15.82 2.10
N LYS A 26 -8.88 15.50 1.20
CA LYS A 26 -10.09 14.71 1.56
C LYS A 26 -9.75 13.43 2.36
N GLY A 27 -8.58 12.85 2.13
CA GLY A 27 -8.07 11.70 2.88
C GLY A 27 -7.73 12.01 4.35
N GLN A 28 -7.15 13.17 4.64
CA GLN A 28 -6.85 13.59 6.01
C GLN A 28 -8.11 13.87 6.83
N ASP A 29 -9.16 14.44 6.21
CA ASP A 29 -10.45 14.64 6.87
C ASP A 29 -11.10 13.30 7.23
N ARG A 30 -11.06 12.33 6.31
CA ARG A 30 -11.59 10.97 6.54
C ARG A 30 -10.83 10.23 7.63
N ILE A 31 -9.49 10.33 7.69
CA ILE A 31 -8.71 9.72 8.77
C ILE A 31 -9.17 10.25 10.13
N ARG A 32 -9.33 11.56 10.29
CA ARG A 32 -9.78 12.18 11.55
C ARG A 32 -11.19 11.72 11.93
N GLU A 33 -12.09 11.59 10.96
CA GLU A 33 -13.45 11.06 11.17
C GLU A 33 -13.42 9.63 11.71
N LEU A 34 -12.65 8.75 11.07
CA LEU A 34 -12.52 7.34 11.46
C LEU A 34 -11.84 7.19 12.84
N GLU A 35 -10.83 8.00 13.13
CA GLU A 35 -10.20 8.05 14.46
C GLU A 35 -11.18 8.47 15.55
N ALA A 36 -12.00 9.50 15.30
CA ALA A 36 -13.05 9.92 16.23
C ALA A 36 -14.08 8.81 16.44
N ARG A 37 -14.45 8.07 15.39
CA ARG A 37 -15.35 6.93 15.51
C ARG A 37 -14.76 5.80 16.34
N LEU A 38 -13.47 5.47 16.18
CA LEU A 38 -12.82 4.44 17.03
C LEU A 38 -12.70 4.85 18.49
N LYS A 39 -12.63 6.14 18.81
CA LYS A 39 -12.69 6.58 20.22
C LYS A 39 -14.03 6.22 20.88
N LEU A 40 -15.11 6.23 20.10
CA LEU A 40 -16.46 5.89 20.57
C LEU A 40 -16.76 4.38 20.47
N ALA A 41 -16.23 3.72 19.44
CA ALA A 41 -16.42 2.31 19.15
C ALA A 41 -15.07 1.64 18.83
N PRO A 42 -14.25 1.30 19.84
CA PRO A 42 -12.87 0.81 19.63
C PRO A 42 -12.76 -0.54 18.91
N ASN A 43 -13.88 -1.27 18.80
CA ASN A 43 -13.94 -2.60 18.20
C ASN A 43 -14.77 -2.63 16.91
N ASP A 44 -15.02 -1.47 16.31
CA ASP A 44 -15.68 -1.40 15.00
C ASP A 44 -14.73 -1.92 13.91
N GLU A 45 -14.87 -3.21 13.58
CA GLU A 45 -13.98 -3.90 12.64
C GLU A 45 -13.95 -3.23 11.27
N SER A 46 -15.08 -2.73 10.77
CA SER A 46 -15.15 -2.03 9.49
C SER A 46 -14.26 -0.79 9.50
N VAL A 47 -14.29 -0.02 10.60
CA VAL A 47 -13.47 1.19 10.77
C VAL A 47 -12.00 0.83 10.98
N LEU A 48 -11.69 -0.21 11.77
CA LEU A 48 -10.32 -0.70 11.94
C LEU A 48 -9.70 -1.06 10.58
N MET A 49 -10.45 -1.79 9.76
CA MET A 49 -10.01 -2.21 8.43
C MET A 49 -9.86 -1.03 7.47
N GLU A 50 -10.80 -0.09 7.47
CA GLU A 50 -10.71 1.09 6.60
C GLU A 50 -9.55 2.01 7.00
N LEU A 51 -9.47 2.38 8.27
CA LEU A 51 -8.42 3.26 8.78
C LEU A 51 -7.04 2.60 8.67
N GLY A 52 -6.95 1.29 8.90
CA GLY A 52 -5.73 0.51 8.73
C GLY A 52 -5.20 0.57 7.29
N ARG A 53 -6.07 0.46 6.29
CA ARG A 53 -5.69 0.63 4.87
C ARG A 53 -5.22 2.04 4.56
N MET A 54 -5.92 3.05 5.06
CA MET A 54 -5.52 4.45 4.84
C MET A 54 -4.14 4.76 5.44
N TYR A 55 -3.85 4.22 6.63
CA TYR A 55 -2.53 4.35 7.23
C TYR A 55 -1.47 3.52 6.51
N HIS A 56 -1.81 2.31 6.02
CA HIS A 56 -0.92 1.55 5.15
C HIS A 56 -0.53 2.35 3.90
N ASP A 57 -1.50 2.98 3.23
CA ASP A 57 -1.25 3.74 2.01
C ASP A 57 -0.34 4.95 2.27
N ARG A 58 -0.54 5.66 3.40
CA ARG A 58 0.41 6.70 3.85
C ARG A 58 1.81 6.14 4.11
N GLY A 59 1.92 4.95 4.69
CA GLY A 59 3.20 4.28 4.89
C GLY A 59 3.89 3.93 3.57
N VAL A 60 3.12 3.54 2.55
CA VAL A 60 3.65 3.34 1.19
C VAL A 60 4.19 4.66 0.61
N ASP A 61 3.57 5.79 0.95
CA ASP A 61 4.03 7.14 0.57
C ASP A 61 5.19 7.67 1.44
N GLY A 62 5.71 6.87 2.38
CA GLY A 62 6.88 7.19 3.21
C GLY A 62 6.59 7.72 4.62
N ASP A 63 5.33 7.66 5.08
CA ASP A 63 4.98 8.00 6.45
C ASP A 63 5.24 6.82 7.41
N GLU A 64 6.42 6.83 8.05
CA GLU A 64 6.84 5.77 8.99
C GLU A 64 5.87 5.61 10.18
N GLU A 65 5.33 6.72 10.71
CA GLU A 65 4.37 6.66 11.84
C GLU A 65 3.06 5.98 11.42
N ALA A 66 2.65 6.17 10.16
CA ALA A 66 1.47 5.51 9.62
C ALA A 66 1.62 3.99 9.55
N VAL A 67 2.83 3.46 9.35
CA VAL A 67 3.09 2.01 9.36
C VAL A 67 2.73 1.41 10.72
N ASP A 68 3.16 2.05 11.81
CA ASP A 68 2.86 1.58 13.17
C ASP A 68 1.39 1.72 13.54
N LYS A 69 0.74 2.81 13.12
CA LYS A 69 -0.72 2.98 13.29
C LYS A 69 -1.51 1.91 12.54
N ALA A 70 -1.18 1.65 11.28
CA ALA A 70 -1.81 0.59 10.50
C ALA A 70 -1.62 -0.78 11.17
N PHE A 71 -0.41 -1.03 11.68
CA PHE A 71 -0.10 -2.31 12.32
C PHE A 71 -0.96 -2.56 13.56
N GLY A 72 -1.09 -1.56 14.44
CA GLY A 72 -1.95 -1.68 15.63
C GLY A 72 -3.43 -1.90 15.29
N LEU A 73 -3.92 -1.29 14.19
CA LEU A 73 -5.29 -1.45 13.73
C LEU A 73 -5.56 -2.87 13.19
N PHE A 74 -4.64 -3.43 12.39
CA PHE A 74 -4.79 -4.80 11.89
C PHE A 74 -4.56 -5.85 12.98
N GLU A 75 -3.68 -5.61 13.95
CA GLU A 75 -3.60 -6.47 15.13
C GLU A 75 -4.90 -6.45 15.94
N ARG A 76 -5.52 -5.27 16.10
CA ARG A 76 -6.81 -5.18 16.76
C ARG A 76 -7.90 -5.92 15.99
N ALA A 77 -7.95 -5.78 14.67
CA ALA A 77 -8.88 -6.52 13.83
C ALA A 77 -8.68 -8.04 13.99
N LEU A 78 -7.44 -8.53 13.97
CA LEU A 78 -7.13 -9.96 14.15
C LEU A 78 -7.41 -10.50 15.55
N MET A 79 -7.42 -9.64 16.58
CA MET A 79 -7.88 -10.02 17.92
C MET A 79 -9.40 -10.18 17.98
N LEU A 80 -10.15 -9.46 17.14
CA LEU A 80 -11.62 -9.55 17.08
C LEU A 80 -12.05 -10.71 16.18
N ASP A 81 -11.38 -10.87 15.04
CA ASP A 81 -11.56 -11.97 14.11
C ASP A 81 -10.21 -12.47 13.59
N SER A 82 -9.72 -13.56 14.19
CA SER A 82 -8.47 -14.20 13.77
C SER A 82 -8.58 -14.87 12.38
N SER A 83 -9.78 -15.01 11.83
CA SER A 83 -10.01 -15.56 10.49
C SER A 83 -10.01 -14.51 9.38
N ASN A 84 -9.87 -13.22 9.71
CA ASN A 84 -9.84 -12.14 8.74
C ASN A 84 -8.55 -12.17 7.89
N VAL A 85 -8.62 -12.87 6.75
CA VAL A 85 -7.49 -13.08 5.83
C VAL A 85 -6.93 -11.77 5.26
N VAL A 86 -7.77 -10.75 5.08
CA VAL A 86 -7.35 -9.45 4.55
C VAL A 86 -6.53 -8.70 5.60
N ALA A 87 -6.97 -8.69 6.86
CA ALA A 87 -6.20 -8.11 7.97
C ALA A 87 -4.86 -8.81 8.16
N LEU A 88 -4.84 -10.15 8.06
CA LEU A 88 -3.62 -10.95 8.13
C LEU A 88 -2.64 -10.59 7.01
N ALA A 89 -3.14 -10.46 5.78
CA ALA A 89 -2.32 -10.07 4.64
C ALA A 89 -1.71 -8.66 4.80
N TYR A 90 -2.50 -7.69 5.29
CA TYR A 90 -1.99 -6.35 5.58
C TYR A 90 -0.97 -6.34 6.72
N ARG A 91 -1.18 -7.12 7.79
CA ARG A 91 -0.16 -7.27 8.85
C ARG A 91 1.14 -7.84 8.29
N GLY A 92 1.04 -8.83 7.40
CA GLY A 92 2.19 -9.40 6.70
C GLY A 92 2.95 -8.37 5.86
N ARG A 93 2.21 -7.52 5.14
CA ARG A 93 2.79 -6.40 4.38
C ARG A 93 3.47 -5.36 5.28
N LEU A 94 2.90 -5.05 6.44
CA LEU A 94 3.48 -4.07 7.38
C LEU A 94 4.73 -4.61 8.07
N TRP A 95 4.81 -5.93 8.32
CA TRP A 95 6.05 -6.56 8.76
C TRP A 95 7.19 -6.35 7.76
N THR A 96 6.95 -6.54 6.46
CA THR A 96 8.01 -6.33 5.46
C THR A 96 8.37 -4.87 5.27
N MET A 97 7.41 -3.94 5.43
CA MET A 97 7.71 -2.50 5.46
C MET A 97 8.68 -2.18 6.61
N ARG A 98 8.39 -2.62 7.84
CA ARG A 98 9.33 -2.49 8.99
C ARG A 98 10.69 -3.15 8.74
N ALA A 99 10.72 -4.24 7.98
CA ALA A 99 11.97 -4.89 7.62
C ALA A 99 12.85 -4.01 6.73
N LEU A 100 12.26 -3.27 5.78
CA LEU A 100 12.97 -2.37 4.90
C LEU A 100 13.62 -1.22 5.68
N ASP A 101 12.92 -0.69 6.69
CA ASP A 101 13.39 0.42 7.53
C ASP A 101 14.36 -0.01 8.64
N SER A 102 14.38 -1.31 8.99
CA SER A 102 15.25 -1.82 10.06
C SER A 102 16.73 -1.79 9.68
N TRP A 103 17.54 -1.03 10.42
CA TRP A 103 18.99 -0.99 10.25
C TRP A 103 19.69 -2.29 10.71
N TRP A 104 19.13 -2.98 11.72
CA TRP A 104 19.72 -4.18 12.31
C TRP A 104 19.38 -5.44 11.49
N PRO A 105 20.39 -6.16 10.92
CA PRO A 105 20.12 -7.26 9.99
C PRO A 105 19.30 -8.44 10.57
N PRO A 106 19.51 -8.88 11.83
CA PRO A 106 18.67 -9.91 12.44
C PRO A 106 17.18 -9.52 12.54
N ASN A 107 16.87 -8.27 12.89
CA ASN A 107 15.49 -7.79 12.97
C ASN A 107 14.85 -7.76 11.57
N LYS A 108 15.61 -7.29 10.57
CA LYS A 108 15.19 -7.28 9.17
C LYS A 108 14.78 -8.67 8.68
N LEU A 109 15.62 -9.69 8.93
CA LEU A 109 15.29 -11.06 8.53
C LEU A 109 14.09 -11.64 9.30
N SER A 110 13.99 -11.35 10.61
CA SER A 110 12.83 -11.75 11.42
C SER A 110 11.53 -11.16 10.89
N TYR A 111 11.53 -9.87 10.55
CA TYR A 111 10.38 -9.18 9.99
C TYR A 111 10.02 -9.68 8.59
N PHE A 112 11.00 -9.94 7.71
CA PHE A 112 10.73 -10.59 6.42
C PHE A 112 10.08 -11.96 6.59
N LYS A 113 10.54 -12.77 7.55
CA LYS A 113 9.95 -14.07 7.83
C LYS A 113 8.51 -13.93 8.31
N LYS A 114 8.25 -13.11 9.33
CA LYS A 114 6.89 -12.86 9.85
C LYS A 114 5.95 -12.37 8.75
N GLY A 115 6.42 -11.43 7.93
CA GLY A 115 5.63 -10.89 6.82
C GLY A 115 5.29 -11.93 5.76
N GLY A 116 6.27 -12.76 5.39
CA GLY A 116 6.07 -13.87 4.47
C GLY A 116 5.11 -14.93 5.03
N ASP A 117 5.27 -15.31 6.29
CA ASP A 117 4.41 -16.30 6.96
C ASP A 117 2.95 -15.84 7.02
N ASP A 118 2.70 -14.57 7.38
CA ASP A 118 1.35 -13.99 7.42
C ASP A 118 0.69 -13.99 6.03
N LEU A 119 1.42 -13.56 4.99
CA LEU A 119 0.91 -13.53 3.62
C LEU A 119 0.64 -14.93 3.05
N ASP A 120 1.51 -15.88 3.37
CA ASP A 120 1.36 -17.28 2.96
C ASP A 120 0.19 -17.95 3.67
N ALA A 121 0.00 -17.68 4.97
CA ALA A 121 -1.14 -18.13 5.73
C ALA A 121 -2.45 -17.54 5.19
N ALA A 122 -2.49 -16.23 4.90
CA ALA A 122 -3.67 -15.57 4.37
C ALA A 122 -4.13 -16.18 3.04
N VAL A 123 -3.21 -16.44 2.10
CA VAL A 123 -3.56 -17.14 0.83
C VAL A 123 -3.97 -18.59 1.08
N SER A 124 -3.38 -19.27 2.06
CA SER A 124 -3.77 -20.65 2.37
C SER A 124 -5.18 -20.74 2.95
N MET A 125 -5.60 -19.73 3.71
CA MET A 125 -6.94 -19.64 4.30
C MET A 125 -8.01 -19.27 3.27
N ASP A 126 -7.72 -18.35 2.35
CA ASP A 126 -8.60 -17.99 1.24
C ASP A 126 -7.80 -17.85 -0.07
N PRO A 127 -7.61 -18.95 -0.82
CA PRO A 127 -6.80 -18.95 -2.03
C PRO A 127 -7.48 -18.27 -3.21
N THR A 128 -8.74 -17.86 -3.10
CA THR A 128 -9.47 -17.15 -4.17
C THR A 128 -9.49 -15.64 -3.96
N ASN A 129 -9.12 -15.17 -2.77
CA ASN A 129 -9.15 -13.75 -2.45
C ASN A 129 -8.19 -12.92 -3.31
N ILE A 130 -8.75 -12.11 -4.22
CA ILE A 130 -7.98 -11.21 -5.09
C ILE A 130 -7.07 -10.27 -4.28
N MET A 131 -7.58 -9.68 -3.20
CA MET A 131 -6.83 -8.69 -2.42
C MET A 131 -5.65 -9.33 -1.69
N VAL A 132 -5.85 -10.50 -1.09
CA VAL A 132 -4.76 -11.22 -0.39
C VAL A 132 -3.65 -11.61 -1.37
N ARG A 133 -4.00 -12.13 -2.55
CA ARG A 133 -3.01 -12.44 -3.60
C ARG A 133 -2.31 -11.19 -4.11
N LEU A 134 -3.03 -10.09 -4.28
CA LEU A 134 -2.45 -8.81 -4.72
C LEU A 134 -1.40 -8.33 -3.71
N LEU A 135 -1.73 -8.35 -2.41
CA LEU A 135 -0.80 -7.96 -1.35
C LEU A 135 0.44 -8.87 -1.31
N ARG A 136 0.27 -10.19 -1.46
CA ARG A 136 1.41 -11.11 -1.50
C ARG A 136 2.28 -10.92 -2.74
N GLY A 137 1.67 -10.72 -3.91
CA GLY A 137 2.36 -10.44 -5.15
C GLY A 137 3.18 -9.15 -5.09
N ILE A 138 2.55 -8.04 -4.69
CA ILE A 138 3.23 -6.74 -4.51
C ILE A 138 4.37 -6.87 -3.50
N ASN A 139 4.13 -7.57 -2.39
CA ASN A 139 5.15 -7.79 -1.39
C ASN A 139 6.35 -8.56 -1.94
N GLY A 140 6.11 -9.64 -2.70
CA GLY A 140 7.17 -10.40 -3.36
C GLY A 140 7.98 -9.55 -4.32
N LEU A 141 7.36 -8.58 -5.00
CA LEU A 141 8.06 -7.64 -5.86
C LEU A 141 8.91 -6.62 -5.08
N GLY A 142 8.50 -6.22 -3.89
CA GLY A 142 9.24 -5.26 -3.05
C GLY A 142 10.45 -5.84 -2.31
N LEU A 143 10.67 -7.16 -2.37
CA LEU A 143 11.72 -7.86 -1.62
C LEU A 143 12.97 -8.14 -2.46
N PRO A 144 14.17 -8.23 -1.83
CA PRO A 144 15.40 -8.60 -2.50
C PRO A 144 15.32 -9.95 -3.23
N ASP A 145 15.94 -10.03 -4.43
CA ASP A 145 15.84 -11.21 -5.32
C ASP A 145 16.32 -12.52 -4.68
N PHE A 146 17.36 -12.47 -3.82
CA PHE A 146 17.89 -13.66 -3.15
C PHE A 146 16.88 -14.35 -2.23
N LEU A 147 15.76 -13.70 -1.88
CA LEU A 147 14.65 -14.30 -1.13
C LEU A 147 13.71 -15.15 -2.01
N GLY A 148 13.90 -15.16 -3.33
CA GLY A 148 13.23 -16.08 -4.25
C GLY A 148 11.71 -15.90 -4.34
N LYS A 149 11.20 -14.68 -4.16
CA LYS A 149 9.75 -14.40 -4.09
C LYS A 149 9.08 -14.14 -5.44
N LEU A 150 9.86 -13.85 -6.49
CA LEU A 150 9.34 -13.52 -7.82
C LEU A 150 8.44 -14.62 -8.43
N PRO A 151 8.79 -15.93 -8.41
CA PRO A 151 7.93 -16.97 -9.00
C PRO A 151 6.53 -17.02 -8.37
N LYS A 152 6.45 -16.84 -7.05
CA LYS A 152 5.19 -16.84 -6.30
C LYS A 152 4.36 -15.58 -6.58
N ALA A 153 5.02 -14.44 -6.74
CA ALA A 153 4.35 -13.21 -7.15
C ALA A 153 3.74 -13.32 -8.56
N LEU A 154 4.47 -13.90 -9.51
CA LEU A 154 3.93 -14.19 -10.86
C LEU A 154 2.71 -15.10 -10.80
N GLU A 155 2.78 -16.18 -10.02
CA GLU A 155 1.65 -17.08 -9.81
C GLU A 155 0.41 -16.33 -9.28
N ASP A 156 0.58 -15.46 -8.28
CA ASP A 156 -0.51 -14.65 -7.75
C ASP A 156 -1.14 -13.74 -8.80
N PHE A 157 -0.34 -13.01 -9.59
CA PHE A 157 -0.87 -12.16 -10.64
C PHE A 157 -1.58 -12.94 -11.74
N ILE A 158 -1.06 -14.10 -12.14
CA ILE A 158 -1.71 -14.98 -13.12
C ILE A 158 -3.08 -15.44 -12.59
N LEU A 159 -3.16 -15.83 -11.32
CA LEU A 159 -4.40 -16.30 -10.71
C LEU A 159 -5.42 -15.17 -10.52
N ILE A 160 -4.97 -13.95 -10.18
CA ILE A 160 -5.85 -12.77 -10.15
C ILE A 160 -6.41 -12.47 -11.54
N LEU A 161 -5.55 -12.42 -12.58
CA LEU A 161 -5.96 -12.10 -13.95
C LEU A 161 -6.93 -13.15 -14.54
N ARG A 162 -6.87 -14.40 -14.05
CA ARG A 162 -7.79 -15.48 -14.41
C ARG A 162 -9.04 -15.56 -13.53
N HIS A 163 -9.13 -14.76 -12.47
CA HIS A 163 -10.25 -14.81 -11.53
C HIS A 163 -11.54 -14.32 -12.22
N PRO A 164 -12.67 -15.05 -12.14
CA PRO A 164 -13.91 -14.69 -12.83
C PRO A 164 -14.46 -13.31 -12.47
N GLU A 165 -14.26 -12.88 -11.22
CA GLU A 165 -14.72 -11.59 -10.73
C GLU A 165 -13.74 -10.43 -10.98
N PHE A 166 -12.52 -10.70 -11.49
CA PHE A 166 -11.52 -9.65 -11.73
C PHE A 166 -12.00 -8.58 -12.73
N PRO A 167 -12.66 -8.92 -13.85
CA PRO A 167 -13.20 -7.92 -14.79
C PRO A 167 -14.17 -6.93 -14.14
N GLU A 168 -14.96 -7.39 -13.16
CA GLU A 168 -15.98 -6.61 -12.44
C GLU A 168 -15.40 -5.75 -11.30
N GLN A 169 -14.12 -5.94 -10.97
CA GLN A 169 -13.48 -5.13 -9.94
C GLN A 169 -13.41 -3.65 -10.32
N ARG A 170 -13.33 -2.81 -9.30
CA ARG A 170 -13.16 -1.37 -9.47
C ARG A 170 -11.89 -1.06 -10.27
N LYS A 171 -11.94 -0.01 -11.09
CA LYS A 171 -10.84 0.40 -11.97
C LYS A 171 -9.53 0.64 -11.21
N GLU A 172 -9.60 1.11 -9.96
CA GLU A 172 -8.47 1.33 -9.05
C GLU A 172 -7.71 0.03 -8.76
N LEU A 173 -8.43 -1.07 -8.49
CA LEU A 173 -7.81 -2.37 -8.26
C LEU A 173 -7.26 -2.93 -9.57
N LYS A 174 -8.04 -2.86 -10.66
CA LYS A 174 -7.63 -3.39 -11.95
C LYS A 174 -6.35 -2.74 -12.46
N VAL A 175 -6.23 -1.41 -12.39
CA VAL A 175 -5.02 -0.71 -12.83
C VAL A 175 -3.79 -1.08 -12.01
N ALA A 176 -3.93 -1.25 -10.68
CA ALA A 176 -2.85 -1.72 -9.83
C ALA A 176 -2.41 -3.15 -10.21
N VAL A 177 -3.36 -4.06 -10.40
CA VAL A 177 -3.09 -5.45 -10.81
C VAL A 177 -2.34 -5.48 -12.14
N PHE A 178 -2.84 -4.78 -13.17
CA PHE A 178 -2.17 -4.76 -14.48
C PHE A 178 -0.76 -4.18 -14.39
N TYR A 179 -0.58 -3.09 -13.65
CA TYR A 179 0.75 -2.50 -13.45
C TYR A 179 1.71 -3.47 -12.76
N TYR A 180 1.35 -4.02 -11.60
CA TYR A 180 2.25 -4.90 -10.86
C TYR A 180 2.48 -6.25 -11.55
N ALA A 181 1.49 -6.79 -12.25
CA ALA A 181 1.66 -7.96 -13.10
C ALA A 181 2.67 -7.67 -14.24
N GLY A 182 2.58 -6.49 -14.86
CA GLY A 182 3.54 -6.05 -15.88
C GLY A 182 4.96 -5.94 -15.32
N VAL A 183 5.13 -5.36 -14.12
CA VAL A 183 6.42 -5.31 -13.42
C VAL A 183 6.96 -6.72 -13.13
N ALA A 184 6.09 -7.64 -12.70
CA ALA A 184 6.48 -9.03 -12.46
C ALA A 184 6.96 -9.72 -13.74
N CYS A 185 6.23 -9.58 -14.85
CA CYS A 185 6.62 -10.11 -16.16
C CYS A 185 7.94 -9.51 -16.65
N LYS A 186 8.13 -8.20 -16.52
CA LYS A 186 9.39 -7.52 -16.89
C LYS A 186 10.58 -8.08 -16.12
N ARG A 187 10.45 -8.28 -14.80
CA ARG A 187 11.48 -8.89 -13.96
C ARG A 187 11.76 -10.36 -14.26
N ALA A 188 10.83 -11.03 -14.94
CA ALA A 188 10.96 -12.40 -15.41
C ALA A 188 11.41 -12.48 -16.88
N ASP A 189 11.87 -11.36 -17.45
CA ASP A 189 12.26 -11.22 -18.85
C ASP A 189 11.14 -11.51 -19.88
N ASP A 190 9.88 -11.59 -19.45
CA ASP A 190 8.71 -11.67 -20.33
C ASP A 190 8.27 -10.27 -20.76
N TYR A 191 9.10 -9.65 -21.59
CA TYR A 191 8.90 -8.28 -22.06
C TYR A 191 7.68 -8.13 -22.97
N GLU A 192 7.25 -9.20 -23.66
CA GLU A 192 6.03 -9.16 -24.47
C GLU A 192 4.80 -9.01 -23.57
N LYS A 193 4.66 -9.89 -22.57
CA LYS A 193 3.54 -9.84 -21.64
C LYS A 193 3.56 -8.58 -20.79
N ALA A 194 4.75 -8.13 -20.36
CA ALA A 194 4.89 -6.87 -19.64
C ALA A 194 4.31 -5.69 -20.43
N ARG A 195 4.64 -5.56 -21.73
CA ARG A 195 4.10 -4.49 -22.58
C ARG A 195 2.58 -4.56 -22.72
N GLU A 196 2.02 -5.77 -22.87
CA GLU A 196 0.57 -5.97 -22.94
C GLU A 196 -0.12 -5.47 -21.66
N LEU A 197 0.40 -5.88 -20.49
CA LEU A 197 -0.16 -5.55 -19.19
C LEU A 197 -0.05 -4.04 -18.88
N PHE A 198 1.07 -3.40 -19.23
CA PHE A 198 1.21 -1.95 -19.08
C PHE A 198 0.21 -1.18 -19.95
N LYS A 199 -0.02 -1.61 -21.20
CA LYS A 199 -1.07 -1.02 -22.07
C LYS A 199 -2.46 -1.20 -21.48
N GLN A 200 -2.76 -2.37 -20.87
CA GLN A 200 -4.03 -2.61 -20.18
C GLN A 200 -4.20 -1.68 -18.97
N ALA A 201 -3.14 -1.47 -18.18
CA ALA A 201 -3.16 -0.52 -17.06
C ALA A 201 -3.51 0.91 -17.54
N MET A 202 -2.85 1.38 -18.61
CA MET A 202 -3.11 2.71 -19.20
C MET A 202 -4.54 2.86 -19.71
N SER A 203 -5.13 1.78 -20.25
CA SER A 203 -6.49 1.78 -20.80
C SER A 203 -7.58 1.74 -19.73
N VAL A 204 -7.39 0.95 -18.67
CA VAL A 204 -8.42 0.69 -17.65
C VAL A 204 -8.69 1.90 -16.76
N PHE A 205 -7.65 2.64 -16.39
CA PHE A 205 -7.82 3.86 -15.63
C PHE A 205 -6.83 4.94 -16.09
N PRO A 206 -7.11 5.58 -17.25
CA PRO A 206 -6.24 6.60 -17.82
C PRO A 206 -5.99 7.75 -16.84
N GLY A 207 -4.74 8.22 -16.77
CA GLY A 207 -4.33 9.34 -15.91
C GLY A 207 -4.15 9.01 -14.43
N SER A 208 -4.46 7.78 -13.99
CA SER A 208 -4.10 7.30 -12.65
C SER A 208 -2.58 7.19 -12.48
N ASP A 209 -2.09 7.18 -11.23
CA ASP A 209 -0.65 7.11 -10.97
C ASP A 209 -0.04 5.79 -11.46
N PHE A 210 -0.76 4.67 -11.35
CA PHE A 210 -0.33 3.39 -11.92
C PHE A 210 -0.32 3.40 -13.46
N ALA A 211 -1.28 4.08 -14.11
CA ALA A 211 -1.25 4.24 -15.56
C ALA A 211 -0.04 5.07 -16.03
N LYS A 212 0.30 6.16 -15.32
CA LYS A 212 1.50 6.97 -15.61
C LYS A 212 2.79 6.16 -15.40
N ARG A 213 2.88 5.38 -14.32
CA ARG A 213 4.03 4.50 -14.07
C ARG A 213 4.16 3.44 -15.17
N ALA A 214 3.04 2.84 -15.60
CA ALA A 214 3.03 1.89 -16.71
C ALA A 214 3.52 2.53 -18.03
N GLU A 215 3.14 3.78 -18.28
CA GLU A 215 3.63 4.56 -19.43
C GLU A 215 5.15 4.76 -19.37
N THR A 216 5.70 5.14 -18.22
CA THR A 216 7.15 5.26 -18.01
C THR A 216 7.87 3.94 -18.28
N GLU A 217 7.37 2.83 -17.73
CA GLU A 217 7.96 1.50 -17.95
C GLU A 217 7.99 1.11 -19.45
N LEU A 218 6.96 1.47 -20.22
CA LEU A 218 6.91 1.22 -21.67
C LEU A 218 7.95 2.04 -22.44
N MET A 219 8.17 3.31 -22.05
CA MET A 219 9.19 4.16 -22.67
C MET A 219 10.59 3.60 -22.43
N ASP A 220 10.88 3.17 -21.19
CA ASP A 220 12.17 2.58 -20.82
C ASP A 220 12.44 1.26 -21.55
N MET A 221 11.40 0.51 -21.91
CA MET A 221 11.50 -0.77 -22.64
C MET A 221 11.59 -0.63 -24.17
N GLY A 222 11.44 0.58 -24.70
CA GLY A 222 11.59 0.91 -26.12
C GLY A 222 12.86 1.70 -26.44
N SER A 223 13.61 2.09 -25.41
CA SER A 223 14.90 2.80 -25.46
C SER A 223 16.04 1.79 -25.54
#